data_AF-A0A133VKP6-F1
#
_entry.id   AF-A0A133VKP6-F1
#
_cell.length_a   1.000
_cell.length_b   1.000
_cell.length_c   1.000
_cell.angle_alpha   90.00
_cell.angle_beta   90.00
_cell.angle_gamma   90.00
#
_symmetry.space_group_name_H-M   'P 1'
#
loop_
_entity.id
_entity.type
_entity.pdbx_description
1 polymer ?
#
loop_
_entity_poly.entity_id
_entity_poly.type
_entity_poly.pdbx_seq_one_letter_code
_entity_poly.pdbx_strand_id
1 'polypeptide(L)' 'MRVLNELLEEIENPAEVARRLDITRNAVYGWINEKRRHPSNEHALEMLKILNSENERKFKEILVEELQIFQRLVFNF' A
#
# COMPACT_ATOMS: atom_id res chain seq x y z
N MET A 1 5.19 3.41 -3.88
CA MET A 1 4.70 2.02 -3.75
C MET A 1 3.22 2.04 -4.11
N ARG A 2 2.71 1.12 -4.93
CA ARG A 2 1.33 1.19 -5.44
C ARG A 2 0.28 1.29 -4.33
N VAL A 3 0.30 0.37 -3.36
CA VAL A 3 -0.65 0.35 -2.23
C VAL A 3 -0.68 1.69 -1.47
N LEU A 4 0.48 2.30 -1.23
CA LEU A 4 0.54 3.61 -0.57
C LEU A 4 -0.10 4.71 -1.42
N ASN A 5 0.10 4.69 -2.75
CA ASN A 5 -0.51 5.69 -3.63
C ASN A 5 -2.04 5.56 -3.64
N GLU A 6 -2.54 4.34 -3.77
CA GLU A 6 -3.98 4.05 -3.74
C GLU A 6 -4.59 4.50 -2.41
N LEU A 7 -3.93 4.20 -1.30
CA LEU A 7 -4.40 4.63 0.02
C LEU A 7 -4.40 6.15 0.18
N LEU A 8 -3.42 6.85 -0.41
CA LEU A 8 -3.36 8.31 -0.41
C LEU A 8 -4.43 8.95 -1.31
N GLU A 9 -4.84 8.29 -2.39
CA GLU A 9 -5.97 8.72 -3.21
C GLU A 9 -7.31 8.59 -2.48
N GLU A 10 -7.50 7.51 -1.70
CA GLU A 10 -8.76 7.32 -0.96
C GLU A 10 -8.86 8.22 0.28
N ILE A 11 -7.75 8.41 1.01
CA ILE A 11 -7.74 9.14 2.29
C ILE A 11 -7.42 10.63 2.11
N GLU A 12 -6.76 11.02 1.00
CA GLU A 12 -6.33 12.38 0.64
C GLU A 12 -5.48 13.11 1.70
N ASN A 13 -5.02 12.42 2.75
CA ASN A 13 -4.28 13.01 3.85
C ASN A 13 -3.16 12.08 4.38
N PRO A 14 -1.89 12.36 4.06
CA PRO A 14 -0.74 11.59 4.57
C PRO A 14 -0.65 11.52 6.10
N ALA A 15 -1.14 12.55 6.81
CA ALA A 15 -1.13 12.55 8.28
C ALA A 15 -2.17 11.57 8.85
N GLU A 16 -3.30 11.39 8.16
CA GLU A 16 -4.31 10.41 8.54
C GLU A 16 -3.83 8.98 8.25
N VAL A 17 -3.15 8.76 7.13
CA VAL A 17 -2.47 7.49 6.85
C VAL A 17 -1.46 7.16 7.96
N ALA A 18 -0.64 8.13 8.37
CA ALA A 18 0.33 7.93 9.45
C ALA A 18 -0.36 7.58 10.78
N ARG A 19 -1.46 8.26 11.11
CA ARG A 19 -2.23 8.02 12.33
C ARG A 19 -2.82 6.61 12.36
N ARG A 20 -3.40 6.14 11.24
CA ARG A 20 -4.02 4.81 11.15
C ARG A 20 -3.00 3.68 11.15
N LEU A 21 -1.79 3.93 10.67
CA LEU A 21 -0.67 3.00 10.72
C LEU A 21 0.11 3.06 12.04
N ASP A 22 -0.27 3.93 12.99
CA ASP A 22 0.43 4.19 14.25
C ASP A 22 1.93 4.52 14.06
N ILE A 23 2.23 5.39 13.08
CA ILE A 23 3.59 5.82 12.77
C ILE A 23 3.71 7.35 12.68
N THR A 24 4.95 7.83 12.63
CA THR A 24 5.21 9.25 12.43
C THR A 24 4.84 9.70 11.01
N ARG A 25 4.34 10.95 10.87
CA ARG A 25 4.11 11.57 9.55
C ARG A 25 5.36 11.55 8.68
N ASN A 26 6.53 11.74 9.29
CA ASN A 26 7.82 11.71 8.60
C ASN A 26 8.12 10.35 7.96
N ALA A 27 7.62 9.25 8.52
CA ALA A 27 7.76 7.93 7.90
C ALA A 27 6.97 7.86 6.58
N VAL A 28 5.71 8.31 6.59
CA VAL A 28 4.85 8.36 5.39
C VAL A 28 5.44 9.30 4.34
N TYR A 29 5.84 10.52 4.72
CA TYR A 29 6.50 11.45 3.80
C TYR A 29 7.81 10.88 3.25
N GLY A 30 8.55 10.13 4.07
CA GLY A 30 9.74 9.41 3.62
C GLY A 30 9.42 8.40 2.53
N TRP A 31 8.35 7.62 2.66
CA TRP A 31 7.92 6.67 1.63
C TRP A 31 7.42 7.33 0.34
N ILE A 32 6.87 8.54 0.44
CA ILE A 32 6.40 9.32 -0.72
C ILE A 32 7.60 9.92 -1.48
N ASN A 33 8.54 10.54 -0.75
CA ASN A 33 9.55 11.42 -1.35
C ASN A 33 10.91 10.73 -1.57
N GLU A 34 11.25 9.71 -0.78
CA GLU A 34 12.57 9.09 -0.80
C GLU A 34 12.53 7.74 -1.52
N LYS A 35 13.14 7.67 -2.72
CA LYS A 35 13.14 6.45 -3.56
C LYS A 35 13.69 5.18 -2.87
N ARG A 36 14.52 5.32 -1.84
CA ARG A 36 15.16 4.20 -1.12
C ARG A 36 14.45 3.82 0.17
N ARG A 37 13.44 4.59 0.58
CA ARG A 37 12.75 4.37 1.85
C ARG A 37 11.45 3.66 1.58
N HIS A 38 11.32 2.46 2.13
CA HIS A 38 10.14 1.62 1.94
C HIS A 38 9.52 1.27 3.29
N PRO A 39 8.20 1.03 3.34
CA PRO A 39 7.57 0.43 4.50
C PRO A 39 8.10 -0.99 4.72
N SER A 40 8.07 -1.46 5.96
CA SER A 40 8.28 -2.88 6.24
C SER A 40 7.09 -3.70 5.70
N ASN A 41 7.26 -5.01 5.59
CA ASN A 41 6.18 -5.91 5.19
C ASN A 41 4.95 -5.83 6.12
N GLU A 42 5.19 -5.59 7.41
CA GLU A 42 4.12 -5.38 8.39
C GLU A 42 3.30 -4.14 8.08
N HIS A 43 3.94 -3.00 7.84
CA HIS A 43 3.22 -1.78 7.45
C HIS A 43 2.54 -1.91 6.09
N ALA A 44 3.13 -2.67 5.15
CA ALA A 44 2.48 -2.96 3.87
C ALA A 44 1.19 -3.77 4.05
N LEU A 45 1.21 -4.77 4.94
CA LEU A 45 0.02 -5.54 5.30
C LEU A 45 -1.05 -4.67 5.97
N GLU A 46 -0.66 -3.79 6.91
CA GLU A 46 -1.62 -2.88 7.54
C GLU A 46 -2.22 -1.89 6.54
N MET A 47 -1.43 -1.34 5.61
CA MET A 47 -1.98 -0.50 4.53
C MET A 47 -3.02 -1.23 3.68
N LEU A 48 -2.80 -2.52 3.37
CA LEU A 48 -3.77 -3.33 2.65
C LEU A 48 -5.07 -3.55 3.45
N LYS A 49 -4.98 -3.75 4.77
CA LYS A 49 -6.16 -3.86 5.64
C LYS A 49 -6.95 -2.55 5.67
N ILE A 50 -6.27 -1.41 5.79
CA ILE A 50 -6.92 -0.10 5.77
C ILE A 50 -7.58 0.11 4.39
N LEU A 51 -6.88 -0.17 3.29
CA LEU A 51 -7.45 -0.04 1.95
C LEU A 51 -8.67 -0.93 1.76
N ASN A 52 -8.67 -2.17 2.26
CA ASN A 52 -9.84 -3.04 2.21
C ASN A 52 -11.05 -2.45 2.96
N SER A 53 -10.82 -1.77 4.09
CA SER A 53 -11.91 -1.09 4.82
C SER A 53 -12.42 0.17 4.14
N GLU A 54 -11.56 0.90 3.43
CA GLU A 54 -11.95 2.14 2.73
C GLU A 54 -12.55 1.85 1.35
N ASN A 55 -11.94 0.93 0.59
CA ASN A 55 -12.31 0.61 -0.78
C ASN A 55 -11.97 -0.85 -1.12
N GLU A 56 -12.87 -1.76 -0.72
CA GLU A 56 -12.75 -3.20 -0.97
C GLU A 56 -12.55 -3.54 -2.46
N ARG A 57 -13.16 -2.77 -3.37
CA ARG A 57 -13.03 -2.99 -4.82
C ARG A 57 -11.59 -2.74 -5.28
N LYS A 58 -11.00 -1.59 -4.93
CA LYS A 58 -9.59 -1.28 -5.27
C LYS A 58 -8.64 -2.31 -4.65
N PHE A 59 -8.89 -2.70 -3.41
CA PHE A 59 -8.12 -3.76 -2.76
C PHE A 59 -8.16 -5.08 -3.56
N LYS A 60 -9.35 -5.53 -3.99
CA LYS A 60 -9.50 -6.73 -4.82
C LYS A 60 -8.79 -6.61 -6.18
N GLU A 61 -8.85 -5.44 -6.82
CA GLU A 61 -8.15 -5.18 -8.08
C GLU A 61 -6.63 -5.38 -7.93
N ILE A 62 -6.03 -4.80 -6.88
CA ILE A 62 -4.60 -4.97 -6.58
C ILE A 62 -4.26 -6.46 -6.39
N LEU A 63 -5.06 -7.19 -5.60
CA LEU A 63 -4.80 -8.62 -5.37
C LEU A 63 -4.86 -9.45 -6.64
N VAL A 64 -5.82 -9.18 -7.53
CA VAL A 64 -5.96 -9.89 -8.80
C VAL A 64 -4.73 -9.67 -9.69
N GLU A 65 -4.24 -8.44 -9.76
CA GLU A 65 -3.06 -8.13 -10.58
C GLU A 65 -1.77 -8.74 -10.01
N GLU A 66 -1.57 -8.71 -8.69
CA GLU A 66 -0.45 -9.38 -8.04
C GLU A 66 -0.50 -10.90 -8.29
N LEU A 67 -1.70 -11.49 -8.24
CA LEU A 67 -1.90 -12.90 -8.55
C LEU A 67 -1.59 -13.22 -10.02
N GLN A 68 -1.95 -12.34 -10.95
CA GLN A 68 -1.57 -12.47 -12.37
C GLN A 68 -0.05 -12.34 -12.59
N ILE A 69 0.61 -11.42 -11.88
CA ILE A 69 2.08 -11.30 -11.90
C ILE A 69 2.70 -12.60 -11.41
N PHE A 70 2.25 -13.11 -10.26
CA PHE A 70 2.74 -14.36 -9.69
C PHE A 70 2.53 -15.54 -10.65
N GLN A 71 1.33 -15.69 -11.22
CA GLN A 71 1.05 -16.74 -12.22
C GLN A 71 2.00 -16.67 -13.40
N ARG A 72 2.23 -15.49 -13.98
CA ARG A 72 3.19 -15.31 -15.08
C ARG A 72 4.60 -15.72 -14.69
N LEU A 73 5.03 -15.39 -13.47
CA LEU A 73 6.36 -15.78 -12.99
C LEU A 73 6.47 -17.29 -12.84
N VAL A 74 5.45 -17.96 -12.28
CA VAL A 74 5.46 -19.41 -12.09
C VAL A 74 5.38 -20.17 -13.42
N PHE A 75 4.55 -19.74 -14.37
CA PHE A 75 4.39 -20.44 -15.66
C PHE A 75 5.52 -20.16 -16.65
N ASN A 76 6.34 -19.13 -16.42
CA ASN A 76 7.53 -18.85 -17.23
C ASN A 76 8.81 -19.52 -16.68
N PHE A 77 8.69 -20.33 -15.62
CA PHE A 77 9.73 -21.21 -15.07
C PHE A 77 9.52 -22.64 -15.53
#